data_AF-A0AB35YAJ8-F1
#
_entry.id   AF-A0AB35YAJ8-F1
#
_cell.length_a   1.000
_cell.length_b   1.000
_cell.length_c   1.000
_cell.angle_alpha   90.00
_cell.angle_beta   90.00
_cell.angle_gamma   90.00
#
_symmetry.space_group_name_H-M   'P 1'
#
loop_
_entity.id
_entity.type
_entity.pdbx_description
1 polymer ?
#
loop_
_entity_poly.entity_id
_entity_poly.type
_entity_poly.pdbx_seq_one_letter_code
_entity_poly.pdbx_strand_id
1 'polypeptide(L)' 'MTESYWNARYGAYIKCPVPNCNHVGSVITKAHCRLVHGMDRAEVRKKYGFPENVSKLNRKQIETMKKRGSRL' A
#
# COMPACT_ATOMS: atom_id res chain seq x y z
N MET A 1 16.33 -12.25 9.32
CA MET A 1 15.06 -12.47 8.61
C MET A 1 14.64 -11.17 7.96
N THR A 2 14.68 -11.12 6.63
CA THR A 2 14.49 -9.92 5.80
C THR A 2 13.01 -9.61 5.59
N GLU A 3 12.39 -8.86 6.50
CA GLU A 3 11.00 -8.42 6.34
C GLU A 3 10.83 -7.51 5.10
N SER A 4 10.47 -8.15 3.99
CA SER A 4 10.56 -7.58 2.63
C SER A 4 9.28 -6.90 2.17
N TYR A 5 8.32 -6.69 3.07
CA TYR A 5 7.04 -6.05 2.78
C TYR A 5 6.55 -5.24 3.97
N TRP A 6 5.63 -4.31 3.71
CA TRP A 6 4.82 -3.72 4.76
C TRP A 6 3.58 -4.57 4.96
N ASN A 7 3.33 -5.00 6.19
CA ASN A 7 2.16 -5.78 6.59
C ASN A 7 1.23 -4.92 7.45
N ALA A 8 -0.06 -5.04 7.17
CA ALA A 8 -1.10 -4.49 8.01
C ALA A 8 -1.24 -5.33 9.29
N ARG A 9 -1.47 -4.68 10.44
CA ARG A 9 -1.69 -5.37 11.72
C ARG A 9 -3.10 -5.97 11.79
N TYR A 10 -3.22 -7.29 11.98
CA TYR A 10 -4.47 -8.00 12.36
C TYR A 10 -5.72 -7.62 11.55
N GLY A 11 -5.93 -8.25 10.39
CA GLY A 11 -7.14 -8.04 9.56
C GLY A 11 -7.23 -6.66 8.91
N ALA A 12 -6.19 -5.86 9.08
CA ALA A 12 -6.09 -4.51 8.59
C ALA A 12 -5.76 -4.42 7.10
N TYR A 13 -5.96 -3.21 6.56
CA TYR A 13 -5.43 -2.81 5.27
C TYR A 13 -4.52 -1.60 5.46
N ILE A 14 -3.45 -1.56 4.67
CA ILE A 14 -2.54 -0.43 4.60
C ILE A 14 -2.60 0.18 3.20
N LYS A 15 -2.48 1.50 3.14
CA LYS A 15 -2.43 2.26 1.89
C LYS A 15 -0.99 2.67 1.59
N CYS A 16 -0.59 2.58 0.33
CA CYS A 16 0.70 3.08 -0.13
C CYS A 16 0.84 4.58 0.19
N PRO A 17 1.97 5.03 0.78
CA PRO A 17 2.13 6.43 1.17
C PRO A 17 2.40 7.37 -0.01
N VAL A 18 2.65 6.82 -1.21
CA VAL A 18 2.94 7.63 -2.40
C VAL A 18 1.69 8.40 -2.82
N PRO A 19 1.77 9.73 -2.99
CA PRO A 19 0.64 10.54 -3.44
C PRO A 19 0.18 10.07 -4.82
N ASN A 20 -1.13 10.04 -5.04
CA ASN A 20 -1.78 9.46 -6.23
C ASN A 20 -1.66 7.94 -6.39
N CYS A 21 -1.06 7.23 -5.42
CA CYS A 21 -1.15 5.78 -5.35
C CYS A 21 -2.38 5.35 -4.54
N ASN A 22 -3.37 4.74 -5.20
CA ASN A 22 -4.55 4.18 -4.55
C ASN A 22 -4.39 2.69 -4.20
N HIS A 23 -3.15 2.20 -4.14
CA HIS A 23 -2.90 0.82 -3.77
C HIS A 23 -3.17 0.59 -2.27
N VAL A 24 -4.12 -0.30 -1.99
CA VAL A 24 -4.55 -0.68 -0.64
C VAL A 24 -4.55 -2.20 -0.55
N GLY A 25 -3.83 -2.73 0.43
CA GLY A 25 -3.69 -4.17 0.64
C GLY A 25 -3.36 -4.52 2.08
N SER A 26 -3.52 -5.79 2.45
CA SER A 26 -2.99 -6.30 3.72
C SER A 26 -1.46 -6.34 3.70
N VAL A 27 -0.87 -6.39 2.51
CA VAL A 27 0.57 -6.40 2.27
C VAL A 27 0.91 -5.48 1.10
N ILE A 28 1.94 -4.64 1.27
CA ILE A 28 2.57 -3.86 0.18
C ILE A 28 4.00 -4.36 0.01
N THR A 29 4.28 -4.94 -1.15
CA THR A 29 5.58 -5.56 -1.46
C THR A 29 6.59 -4.54 -1.97
N LYS A 30 7.90 -4.84 -1.88
CA LYS A 30 8.96 -4.06 -2.53
C LYS A 30 8.77 -3.93 -4.05
N ALA A 31 8.20 -4.96 -4.68
CA ALA A 31 7.94 -4.97 -6.12
C ALA A 31 6.93 -3.89 -6.53
N HIS A 32 5.92 -3.62 -5.70
CA HIS A 32 4.98 -2.53 -5.95
C HIS A 32 5.71 -1.18 -6.06
N CYS A 33 6.62 -0.87 -5.13
CA CYS A 33 7.37 0.37 -5.17
C CYS A 33 8.24 0.50 -6.44
N ARG A 34 8.93 -0.59 -6.82
CA ARG A 34 9.81 -0.57 -8.00
C ARG A 34 9.06 -0.49 -9.32
N LEU A 35 7.98 -1.26 -9.46
CA LEU A 35 7.23 -1.37 -10.72
C LEU A 35 6.28 -0.18 -10.94
N VAL A 36 5.64 0.31 -9.88
CA VAL A 36 4.63 1.37 -9.99
C VAL A 36 5.25 2.76 -9.84
N HIS A 37 6.24 2.91 -8.95
CA HIS A 37 6.83 4.22 -8.61
C HIS A 37 8.25 4.41 -9.13
N GLY A 38 8.89 3.36 -9.67
CA GLY A 38 10.30 3.42 -10.08
C GLY A 38 11.27 3.66 -8.92
N MET A 39 10.81 3.50 -7.68
CA MET A 39 11.58 3.83 -6.47
C MET A 39 11.73 2.60 -5.59
N ASP A 40 12.85 2.50 -4.87
CA ASP A 40 12.96 1.49 -3.83
C ASP A 40 12.08 1.84 -2.63
N ARG A 41 11.67 0.84 -1.85
CA ARG A 41 10.89 1.02 -0.62
C ARG A 41 11.59 1.96 0.36
N ALA A 42 12.91 1.92 0.45
CA ALA A 42 13.67 2.84 1.32
C ALA A 42 13.51 4.30 0.89
N GLU A 43 13.51 4.56 -0.42
CA GLU A 43 13.33 5.90 -0.98
C GLU A 43 11.90 6.39 -0.80
N VAL A 44 10.92 5.53 -1.09
CA VAL A 44 9.51 5.82 -0.81
C VAL A 44 9.31 6.15 0.66
N ARG A 45 9.93 5.39 1.57
CA ARG A 45 9.86 5.64 3.01
C ARG A 45 10.48 6.98 3.40
N LYS A 46 11.63 7.32 2.84
CA LYS A 46 12.32 8.58 3.13
C LYS A 46 11.53 9.80 2.62
N LYS A 47 10.89 9.66 1.46
CA LYS A 47 10.21 10.77 0.78
C LYS A 47 8.75 10.96 1.21
N TYR A 48 8.03 9.86 1.45
CA TYR A 48 6.58 9.86 1.71
C TYR A 48 6.20 9.27 3.08
N GLY A 49 7.14 8.65 3.78
CA GLY A 49 6.90 8.06 5.10
C GLY A 49 6.40 6.62 5.05
N PHE A 50 5.64 6.23 6.08
CA PHE A 50 5.13 4.87 6.24
C PHE A 50 3.71 4.73 5.68
N PRO A 51 3.33 3.55 5.18
CA PRO A 51 1.95 3.31 4.75
C PRO A 51 0.98 3.47 5.91
N GLU A 52 -0.11 4.20 5.67
CA GLU A 52 -1.14 4.44 6.67
C GLU A 52 -2.10 3.26 6.77
N ASN A 53 -2.53 2.96 8.00
CA ASN A 53 -3.50 1.91 8.26
C ASN A 53 -4.93 2.45 7.98
N VAL A 54 -5.61 1.85 7.01
CA VAL A 54 -6.95 2.24 6.57
C VAL A 54 -8.05 1.33 7.14
N SER A 55 -7.77 0.58 8.21
CA SER A 55 -8.70 -0.41 8.80
C SER A 55 -9.95 0.17 9.45
N LYS A 56 -10.04 1.50 9.58
CA LYS A 56 -11.29 2.17 9.95
C LYS A 56 -12.30 2.22 8.80
N LEU A 57 -11.92 1.84 7.58
CA LEU A 57 -12.81 1.81 6.42
C LEU A 57 -13.66 0.53 6.43
N ASN A 58 -14.97 0.69 6.24
CA ASN A 58 -15.91 -0.42 6.15
C ASN A 58 -15.60 -1.30 4.93
N ARG A 59 -15.86 -2.61 4.97
CA ARG A 59 -15.51 -3.59 3.91
C ARG A 59 -15.93 -3.13 2.50
N LYS A 60 -17.11 -2.48 2.38
CA LYS A 60 -17.62 -1.90 1.13
C LYS A 60 -16.74 -0.78 0.54
N GLN A 61 -16.11 0.04 1.40
CA GLN A 61 -15.18 1.10 0.97
C GLN A 61 -13.89 0.49 0.41
N ILE A 62 -13.40 -0.61 1.00
CA ILE A 62 -12.20 -1.33 0.56
C ILE A 62 -12.43 -1.97 -0.82
N GLU A 63 -13.59 -2.60 -1.04
CA GLU A 63 -13.95 -3.19 -2.34
C GLU A 63 -14.06 -2.14 -3.45
N THR A 64 -14.56 -0.95 -3.13
CA THR A 64 -14.65 0.17 -4.08
C THR A 64 -13.27 0.69 -4.49
N MET A 65 -12.32 0.74 -3.55
CA MET A 65 -10.93 1.12 -3.84
C MET A 65 -10.19 0.06 -4.67
N LYS A 66 -10.40 -1.23 -4.38
CA LYS A 66 -9.85 -2.34 -5.19
C LYS A 66 -10.32 -2.28 -6.65
N LYS A 67 -11.61 -2.04 -6.89
CA LYS A 67 -12.17 -1.94 -8.26
C LYS A 67 -11.58 -0.79 -9.09
N ARG A 68 -11.15 0.30 -8.46
CA ARG A 68 -10.54 1.45 -9.16
C ARG A 68 -9.09 1.23 -9.57
N GLY A 69 -8.36 0.32 -8.92
CA GLY A 69 -6.96 0.01 -9.23
C GLY A 69 -6.75 -1.14 -10.22
N SER A 70 -7.82 -1.80 -10.70
CA SER A 70 -7.74 -3.01 -11.54
C SER A 70 -8.09 -2.76 -13.02
N ARG A 71 -8.22 -1.50 -13.44
CA ARG A 71 -8.25 -1.11 -14.86
C ARG A 71 -6.96 -0.36 -15.17
N LEU A 72 -6.01 -1.09 -15.75
CA LEU A 72 -4.85 -0.72 -16.58
C LEU A 72 -3.68 -1.64 -16.25
#